data_AF-A0A7Y2UQB4-F1
#
_entry.id   AF-A0A7Y2UQB4-F1
#
_cell.length_a   1.000
_cell.length_b   1.000
_cell.length_c   1.000
_cell.angle_alpha   90.00
_cell.angle_beta   90.00
_cell.angle_gamma   90.00
#
_symmetry.space_group_name_H-M   'P 1'
#
loop_
_entity.id
_entity.type
_entity.pdbx_description
1 polymer ?
#
loop_
_entity_poly.entity_id
_entity_poly.type
_entity_poly.pdbx_seq_one_letter_code
_entity_poly.pdbx_strand_id
1 'polypeptide(L)' 'AYKWINFMMVPENAAVFTNAEKYGTASAGAIEFYDDSVKANFQRSFSQADVDNIKWYPPVPAKLEAIEGKILDKVKAAQ' A
#
# COMPACT_ATOMS: atom_id res chain seq x y z
N ALA A 1 -21.22 -5.40 0.47
CA ALA A 1 -19.93 -4.92 -0.09
C ALA A 1 -19.91 -3.39 -0.22
N TYR A 2 -20.67 -2.77 -1.12
CA TYR A 2 -20.54 -1.33 -1.44
C TYR A 2 -20.69 -0.36 -0.27
N LYS A 3 -21.61 -0.60 0.68
CA LYS A 3 -21.73 0.25 1.88
C LYS A 3 -20.41 0.35 2.68
N TRP A 4 -19.69 -0.76 2.78
CA TRP A 4 -18.40 -0.80 3.47
C TRP A 4 -17.31 -0.07 2.69
N ILE A 5 -17.25 -0.27 1.37
CA ILE A 5 -16.31 0.45 0.50
C ILE A 5 -16.53 1.96 0.64
N ASN A 6 -17.78 2.41 0.55
CA ASN A 6 -18.11 3.83 0.70
C ASN A 6 -17.73 4.37 2.08
N PHE A 7 -17.98 3.60 3.15
CA PHE A 7 -17.58 3.97 4.50
C PHE A 7 -16.05 4.13 4.63
N MET A 8 -15.28 3.17 4.12
CA MET A 8 -13.81 3.18 4.17
C MET A 8 -13.18 4.30 3.35
N MET A 9 -13.84 4.75 2.28
CA MET A 9 -13.34 5.79 1.38
C MET A 9 -13.70 7.22 1.82
N VAL A 10 -14.41 7.39 2.94
CA VAL A 10 -14.56 8.72 3.55
C VAL A 10 -13.20 9.11 4.17
N PRO A 11 -12.65 10.30 3.88
CA PRO A 11 -11.29 10.69 4.30
C PRO A 11 -11.03 10.56 5.81
N GLU A 12 -11.96 11.00 6.64
CA GLU A 12 -11.87 10.91 8.10
C GLU A 12 -11.82 9.46 8.58
N ASN A 13 -12.68 8.59 8.02
CA ASN A 13 -12.68 7.17 8.37
C ASN A 13 -11.39 6.48 7.93
N ALA A 14 -10.92 6.75 6.71
CA ALA A 14 -9.67 6.21 6.21
C ALA A 14 -8.47 6.61 7.09
N ALA A 15 -8.47 7.86 7.57
CA ALA A 15 -7.42 8.38 8.44
C ALA A 15 -7.36 7.66 9.80
N VAL A 16 -8.51 7.23 10.36
CA VAL A 16 -8.52 6.41 11.59
C VAL A 16 -7.63 5.17 11.42
N PHE A 17 -7.75 4.47 10.28
CA PHE A 17 -6.95 3.27 10.02
C PHE A 17 -5.49 3.59 9.73
N THR A 18 -5.20 4.64 8.94
CA THR A 18 -3.80 5.05 8.70
C THR A 18 -3.12 5.51 9.99
N ASN A 19 -3.84 6.17 10.90
CA ASN A 19 -3.30 6.54 12.21
C ASN A 19 -3.06 5.32 13.10
N ALA A 20 -3.84 4.24 12.99
CA ALA A 20 -3.57 3.01 13.75
C ALA A 20 -2.42 2.19 13.13
N GLU A 21 -2.54 1.86 11.84
CA GLU A 21 -1.72 0.86 11.15
C GLU A 21 -0.50 1.45 10.45
N LYS A 22 -0.48 2.77 10.24
CA LYS A 22 0.59 3.52 9.57
C LYS A 22 0.82 3.15 8.10
N TYR A 23 -0.15 2.46 7.46
CA TYR A 23 -0.19 2.24 6.02
C TYR A 23 -0.93 3.36 5.27
N GLY A 24 -0.44 3.69 4.07
CA GLY A 24 -1.08 4.69 3.22
C GLY A 24 -2.44 4.24 2.69
N THR A 25 -3.36 5.18 2.52
CA THR A 25 -4.71 4.94 1.95
C THR A 25 -4.87 5.61 0.59
N ALA A 26 -5.73 5.05 -0.25
CA ALA A 26 -6.12 5.62 -1.54
C ALA A 26 -7.26 6.65 -1.42
N SER A 27 -7.78 6.91 -0.21
CA SER A 27 -8.80 7.92 0.03
C SER A 27 -8.23 9.33 -0.12
N ALA A 28 -8.62 10.03 -1.18
CA ALA A 28 -8.18 11.40 -1.45
C ALA A 28 -8.51 12.34 -0.28
N GLY A 29 -7.53 13.16 0.14
CA GLY A 29 -7.69 14.13 1.23
C GLY A 29 -7.61 13.55 2.65
N ALA A 30 -7.44 12.22 2.81
CA ALA A 30 -7.33 11.61 4.15
C ALA A 30 -6.14 12.15 4.97
N ILE A 31 -5.07 12.57 4.30
CA ILE A 31 -3.86 13.12 4.94
C ILE A 31 -4.11 14.36 5.80
N GLU A 32 -5.21 15.09 5.56
CA GLU A 32 -5.59 16.23 6.39
C GLU A 32 -6.11 15.83 7.78
N PHE A 33 -6.49 14.56 7.94
CA PHE A 33 -7.02 14.00 9.20
C PHE A 33 -6.03 13.06 9.90
N TYR A 34 -4.78 12.97 9.41
CA TYR A 34 -3.75 12.16 10.07
C TYR A 34 -3.24 12.88 11.33
N ASP A 35 -2.77 12.10 12.30
CA ASP A 35 -2.03 12.65 13.44
C ASP A 35 -0.78 13.36 12.92
N ASP A 36 -0.38 14.46 13.56
CA ASP A 36 0.72 15.32 13.09
C ASP A 36 2.01 14.54 12.77
N SER A 37 2.37 13.58 13.63
CA SER A 37 3.55 12.74 13.41
C SER A 37 3.43 11.81 12.20
N VAL A 38 2.24 11.28 11.94
CA VAL A 38 1.94 10.40 10.81
C VAL A 38 1.93 11.23 9.53
N LYS A 39 1.25 12.38 9.53
CA LYS A 39 1.22 13.33 8.42
C LYS A 39 2.64 13.75 8.03
N ALA A 40 3.45 14.15 8.99
CA ALA A 40 4.84 14.56 8.77
C ALA A 40 5.71 13.40 8.23
N ASN A 41 5.44 12.14 8.62
CA ASN A 41 6.10 10.98 8.03
C ASN A 41 5.75 10.83 6.55
N PHE A 42 4.47 10.80 6.20
CA PHE A 42 4.04 10.64 4.81
C PHE A 42 4.52 11.78 3.91
N GLN A 43 4.42 13.03 4.37
CA GLN A 43 4.80 14.21 3.57
C GLN A 43 6.31 14.27 3.26
N ARG A 44 7.17 13.70 4.10
CA ARG A 44 8.62 13.67 3.85
C ARG A 44 9.13 12.43 3.12
N SER A 45 8.31 11.38 3.02
CA SER A 45 8.78 10.05 2.57
C SER A 45 9.09 10.00 1.08
N PHE A 46 8.14 10.40 0.23
CA PHE A 46 8.26 10.33 -1.22
C PHE A 46 7.67 11.57 -1.87
N SER A 47 8.38 12.14 -2.85
CA SER A 47 7.77 13.11 -3.75
C SER A 47 6.80 12.40 -4.71
N GLN A 48 5.93 13.16 -5.38
CA GLN A 48 5.05 12.59 -6.41
C GLN A 48 5.86 11.92 -7.53
N ALA A 49 6.99 12.51 -7.92
CA ALA A 49 7.88 11.94 -8.94
C ALA A 49 8.50 10.59 -8.50
N ASP A 50 8.78 10.42 -7.20
CA ASP A 50 9.25 9.14 -6.67
C ASP A 50 8.14 8.08 -6.74
N VAL A 51 6.92 8.45 -6.36
CA VAL A 51 5.74 7.55 -6.41
C VAL A 51 5.44 7.13 -7.85
N ASP A 52 5.44 8.07 -8.78
CA ASP A 52 5.19 7.82 -10.20
C ASP A 52 6.26 6.92 -10.83
N ASN A 53 7.47 6.91 -10.25
CA ASN A 53 8.56 6.07 -10.73
C ASN A 53 8.59 4.65 -10.14
N ILE A 54 7.76 4.34 -9.14
CA ILE A 54 7.70 3.00 -8.51
C ILE A 54 7.39 1.93 -9.57
N LYS A 55 8.20 0.88 -9.61
CA LYS A 55 7.99 -0.29 -10.47
C LYS A 55 7.06 -1.28 -9.76
N TRP A 56 5.77 -0.96 -9.78
CA TRP A 56 4.74 -1.79 -9.17
C TRP A 56 4.75 -3.20 -9.75
N TYR A 57 4.52 -4.19 -8.89
CA TYR A 57 4.48 -5.59 -9.31
C TYR A 57 3.36 -5.77 -10.33
N PRO A 58 3.65 -6.27 -11.55
CA PRO A 58 2.65 -6.42 -12.58
C PRO A 58 1.74 -7.62 -12.29
N PRO A 59 0.57 -7.71 -12.92
CA PRO A 59 -0.20 -8.95 -12.95
C PRO A 59 0.67 -10.07 -13.53
N VAL A 60 0.93 -11.12 -12.75
CA VAL A 60 1.77 -12.24 -13.18
C VAL A 60 0.90 -13.33 -13.82
N PRO A 61 1.20 -13.74 -15.06
CA PRO A 61 0.56 -14.91 -15.66
C PRO A 61 0.78 -16.14 -14.79
N ALA A 62 -0.27 -16.94 -14.58
CA ALA A 62 -0.21 -18.13 -13.71
C ALA A 62 0.95 -19.10 -14.01
N LYS A 63 1.38 -19.21 -15.28
CA LYS A 63 2.54 -20.04 -15.67
C LYS A 63 3.86 -19.49 -15.15
N LEU A 64 4.04 -18.17 -15.11
CA LEU A 64 5.25 -17.54 -14.59
C LEU A 64 5.29 -17.61 -13.06
N GLU A 65 4.16 -17.39 -12.39
CA GLU A 65 4.04 -17.54 -10.93
C GLU A 65 4.47 -18.95 -10.46
N ALA A 66 4.02 -20.00 -11.17
CA ALA A 66 4.41 -21.38 -10.87
C ALA A 66 5.92 -21.64 -11.03
N ILE A 67 6.60 -20.91 -11.92
CA ILE A 67 8.05 -21.00 -12.09
C ILE A 67 8.75 -20.24 -10.96
N GLU A 68 8.31 -19.02 -10.65
CA GLU A 68 8.84 -18.19 -9.55
C GLU A 68 8.77 -18.93 -8.21
N GLY A 69 7.62 -19.55 -7.90
CA GLY A 69 7.44 -20.37 -6.69
C GLY A 69 8.45 -21.52 -6.59
N LYS A 70 8.64 -22.29 -7.68
CA LYS A 70 9.61 -23.40 -7.70
C LYS A 70 11.05 -22.94 -7.50
N ILE A 71 11.41 -21.78 -8.04
CA ILE A 71 12.76 -21.22 -7.85
C ILE A 71 12.93 -20.73 -6.42
N LEU A 72 11.93 -20.08 -5.84
CA LEU A 72 11.95 -19.63 -4.44
C LEU A 72 12.13 -20.81 -3.49
N ASP A 73 11.45 -21.93 -3.72
CA ASP A 73 11.59 -23.15 -2.91
C ASP A 73 13.01 -23.72 -2.95
N LYS A 74 13.65 -23.71 -4.14
CA LYS A 74 15.05 -24.14 -4.29
C LYS A 74 16.02 -23.24 -3.53
N VAL A 75 15.80 -21.92 -3.56
CA VAL A 75 16.65 -20.96 -2.81
C VAL A 75 16.50 -21.18 -1.31
N LYS A 76 15.26 -21.33 -0.82
CA LYS A 76 14.99 -21.59 0.60
C LYS A 76 15.61 -22.90 1.08
N ALA A 77 15.60 -23.95 0.24
CA ALA A 77 16.20 -25.23 0.59
C ALA A 77 17.75 -25.22 0.60
N ALA A 78 18.38 -24.17 0.05
CA ALA A 78 19.83 -24.00 -0.01
C ALA A 78 20.38 -23.04 1.07
N GLN A 79 19.51 -22.42 1.87
CA GLN A 79 19.86 -21.65 3.08
C GLN A 79 19.82 -22.54 4.32
#